data_AF-A0A955NVS0-F1
#
_entry.id   AF-A0A955NVS0-F1
#
_cell.length_a   1.000
_cell.length_b   1.000
_cell.length_c   1.000
_cell.angle_alpha   90.00
_cell.angle_beta   90.00
_cell.angle_gamma   90.00
#
_symmetry.space_group_name_H-M   'P 1'
#
loop_
_entity.id
_entity.type
_entity.pdbx_description
1 polymer ?
#
loop_
_entity_poly.entity_id
_entity_poly.type
_entity_poly.pdbx_seq_one_letter_code
_entity_poly.pdbx_strand_id
1 'polypeptide(L)'
;MVETLEKGKTGTSLLNASDRSGKFLTFSLGEEGYGIEILKVQEIIGLMKITRIPRIPHYICGVINLRGKVIPVIDLRKRFEMTDIVDSDRNCIIVVNVSR
;
A
#
# COMPACT_ATOMS: atom_id res chain seq x y z
N MET A 1 -1.83 -10.89 4.47
CA MET A 1 -2.44 -12.22 4.54
C MET A 1 -3.43 -12.30 3.41
N VAL A 2 -3.13 -13.09 2.38
CA VAL A 2 -3.98 -13.22 1.19
C VAL A 2 -4.98 -14.33 1.50
N GLU A 3 -6.22 -13.98 1.83
CA GLU A 3 -7.29 -14.97 1.90
C GLU A 3 -8.04 -14.99 0.56
N THR A 4 -7.61 -15.92 -0.30
CA THR A 4 -8.43 -16.40 -1.41
C THR A 4 -9.24 -17.58 -0.89
N LEU A 5 -10.54 -17.39 -0.70
CA LEU A 5 -11.49 -18.49 -0.50
C LEU A 5 -11.94 -19.01 -1.86
N GLU A 6 -11.35 -20.12 -2.33
CA GLU A 6 -11.87 -20.89 -3.44
C GLU A 6 -12.90 -21.93 -2.94
N LYS A 7 -14.10 -21.93 -3.55
CA LYS A 7 -14.81 -23.18 -3.85
C LYS A 7 -15.38 -23.10 -5.26
N GLY A 8 -15.07 -24.14 -6.04
CA GLY A 8 -15.04 -24.09 -7.49
C GLY A 8 -16.38 -24.14 -8.22
N LYS A 9 -16.30 -23.70 -9.47
CA LYS A 9 -17.12 -24.17 -10.59
C LYS A 9 -16.34 -23.99 -11.88
N THR A 10 -16.22 -25.10 -12.60
CA THR A 10 -15.64 -25.25 -13.93
C THR A 10 -16.23 -24.24 -14.90
N GLY A 11 -15.38 -23.48 -15.59
CA GLY A 11 -15.77 -22.56 -16.64
C GLY A 11 -14.77 -21.43 -16.75
N THR A 12 -14.13 -21.29 -17.91
CA THR A 12 -13.22 -20.20 -18.26
C THR A 12 -13.89 -18.85 -17.98
N SER A 13 -13.65 -18.29 -16.79
CA SER A 13 -14.20 -16.98 -16.42
C SER A 13 -13.26 -15.92 -16.97
N LEU A 14 -13.67 -15.33 -18.09
CA LEU A 14 -13.16 -14.06 -18.55
C LEU A 14 -13.31 -13.08 -17.38
N LEU A 15 -12.20 -12.69 -16.75
CA LEU A 15 -12.21 -11.78 -15.62
C LEU A 15 -12.71 -10.40 -16.09
N ASN A 16 -14.04 -10.23 -16.05
CA ASN A 16 -14.70 -9.00 -16.40
C ASN A 16 -14.29 -7.92 -15.40
N ALA A 17 -14.07 -6.70 -15.87
CA ALA A 17 -13.72 -5.55 -15.03
C ALA A 17 -14.73 -5.30 -13.87
N SER A 18 -15.94 -5.83 -13.99
CA SER A 18 -16.99 -5.83 -12.96
C SER A 18 -16.70 -6.72 -11.74
N ASP A 19 -15.75 -7.66 -11.80
CA ASP A 19 -15.45 -8.63 -10.72
C ASP A 19 -14.38 -8.15 -9.72
N ARG A 20 -13.96 -6.88 -9.82
CA ARG A 20 -13.02 -6.26 -8.86
C ARG A 20 -13.69 -5.25 -7.92
N SER A 21 -15.00 -5.00 -8.06
CA SER A 21 -15.75 -4.18 -7.11
C SER A 21 -15.75 -4.85 -5.72
N GLY A 22 -15.25 -4.14 -4.71
CA GLY A 22 -15.24 -4.64 -3.32
C GLY A 22 -14.04 -5.50 -2.93
N LYS A 23 -13.00 -5.61 -3.77
CA LYS A 23 -11.72 -6.24 -3.38
C LYS A 23 -10.77 -5.19 -2.79
N PHE A 24 -10.21 -5.48 -1.62
CA PHE A 24 -9.30 -4.58 -0.90
C PHE A 24 -7.97 -5.27 -0.59
N LEU A 25 -6.88 -4.51 -0.70
CA LEU A 25 -5.62 -4.85 -0.05
C LEU A 25 -5.73 -4.45 1.41
N THR A 26 -5.59 -5.43 2.31
CA THR A 26 -5.57 -5.19 3.75
C THR A 26 -4.14 -5.16 4.28
N PHE A 27 -3.89 -4.28 5.24
CA PHE A 27 -2.60 -4.14 5.92
C PHE A 27 -2.81 -3.66 7.36
N SER A 28 -1.83 -3.90 8.22
CA SER A 28 -1.90 -3.54 9.63
C SER A 28 -1.06 -2.31 9.94
N LEU A 29 -1.60 -1.41 10.74
CA LEU A 29 -0.88 -0.32 11.39
C LEU A 29 -1.00 -0.52 12.90
N GLY A 30 0.02 -1.11 13.50
CA GLY A 30 -0.04 -1.53 14.90
C GLY A 30 -1.04 -2.68 15.06
N GLU A 31 -2.00 -2.49 15.95
CA GLU A 31 -3.08 -3.46 16.21
C GLU A 31 -4.31 -3.24 15.32
N GLU A 32 -4.33 -2.16 14.54
CA GLU A 32 -5.46 -1.80 13.68
C GLU A 32 -5.30 -2.30 12.24
N GLY A 33 -6.40 -2.78 11.66
CA GLY A 33 -6.48 -3.22 10.26
C GLY A 33 -7.02 -2.11 9.36
N TYR A 34 -6.30 -1.85 8.27
CA TYR A 34 -6.66 -0.88 7.24
C TYR A 34 -6.83 -1.56 5.89
N GLY A 35 -7.56 -0.91 4.98
CA GLY A 35 -7.83 -1.42 3.65
C GLY A 35 -7.77 -0.31 2.59
N ILE A 36 -7.21 -0.63 1.43
CA ILE A 36 -7.31 0.19 0.23
C ILE A 36 -7.85 -0.65 -0.92
N GLU A 37 -8.69 -0.05 -1.76
CA GLU A 37 -9.22 -0.70 -2.95
C GLU A 37 -8.08 -1.26 -3.81
N ILE A 38 -8.14 -2.56 -4.13
CA ILE A 38 -7.05 -3.25 -4.84
C ILE A 38 -6.81 -2.66 -6.24
N LEU A 39 -7.83 -2.02 -6.82
CA LEU A 39 -7.75 -1.36 -8.12
C LEU A 39 -6.86 -0.11 -8.10
N LYS A 40 -6.67 0.51 -6.93
CA LYS A 40 -5.81 1.69 -6.78
C LYS A 40 -4.36 1.33 -6.51
N VAL A 41 -4.08 0.08 -6.12
CA VAL A 41 -2.73 -0.40 -5.83
C VAL A 41 -2.01 -0.73 -7.14
N GLN A 42 -0.85 -0.10 -7.36
CA GLN A 42 0.01 -0.37 -8.50
C GLN A 42 1.01 -1.50 -8.20
N GLU A 43 1.70 -1.41 -7.06
CA GLU A 43 2.67 -2.41 -6.62
C GLU A 43 2.91 -2.32 -5.11
N ILE A 44 3.35 -3.43 -4.52
CA ILE A 44 3.82 -3.50 -3.14
C ILE A 44 5.31 -3.82 -3.20
N ILE A 45 6.13 -2.94 -2.66
CA ILE A 45 7.59 -3.08 -2.68
C ILE A 45 8.13 -3.10 -1.25
N GLY A 46 9.25 -3.78 -1.04
CA GLY A 46 9.98 -3.70 0.22
C GLY A 46 10.48 -2.28 0.48
N LEU A 47 10.88 -1.99 1.73
CA LEU A 47 11.54 -0.73 2.05
C LEU A 47 12.78 -0.55 1.18
N MET A 48 12.90 0.66 0.62
CA MET A 48 14.05 1.07 -0.17
C MET A 48 14.58 2.41 0.36
N LYS A 49 15.77 2.80 -0.09
CA LYS A 49 16.38 4.06 0.35
C LYS A 49 15.49 5.26 -0.01
N ILE A 50 14.99 5.95 1.01
CA ILE A 50 14.19 7.17 0.88
C ILE A 50 15.13 8.38 0.85
N THR A 51 14.94 9.25 -0.14
CA THR A 51 15.64 10.53 -0.23
C THR A 51 14.83 11.57 0.54
N ARG A 52 15.39 12.05 1.66
CA ARG A 52 14.75 13.06 2.50
C ARG A 52 14.67 14.40 1.78
N ILE A 53 13.51 15.04 1.87
CA ILE A 53 13.27 16.39 1.34
C ILE A 53 13.21 17.38 2.52
N PRO A 54 13.92 18.51 2.48
CA PRO A 54 13.89 19.48 3.57
C PRO A 54 12.53 20.20 3.65
N ARG A 55 12.16 20.66 4.85
CA ARG A 55 10.97 21.49 5.13
C ARG A 55 9.62 20.82 4.77
N ILE A 56 9.54 19.51 4.85
CA ILE A 56 8.29 18.75 4.70
C ILE A 56 7.65 18.45 6.06
N PRO A 57 6.32 18.23 6.12
CA PRO A 57 5.68 17.70 7.31
C PRO A 57 6.31 16.38 7.77
N HIS A 58 6.34 16.15 9.09
CA HIS A 58 7.01 14.99 9.71
C HIS A 58 6.49 13.62 9.23
N TYR A 59 5.25 13.55 8.73
CA TYR A 59 4.65 12.34 8.19
C TYR A 59 5.09 12.03 6.74
N ILE A 60 5.80 12.93 6.07
CA ILE A 60 6.38 12.66 4.77
C ILE A 60 7.82 12.19 4.99
N CYS A 61 8.11 10.94 4.63
CA CYS A 61 9.46 10.39 4.74
C CYS A 61 10.43 11.04 3.74
N GLY A 62 9.89 11.46 2.58
CA GLY A 62 10.65 12.01 1.47
C GLY A 62 10.14 11.46 0.14
N VAL A 63 11.07 11.14 -0.76
CA VAL A 63 10.76 10.56 -2.07
C VAL A 63 11.59 9.31 -2.33
N ILE A 64 11.06 8.40 -3.15
CA ILE A 64 11.79 7.28 -3.73
C ILE A 64 11.85 7.43 -5.25
N ASN A 65 12.89 6.86 -5.86
CA ASN A 65 12.94 6.70 -7.30
C ASN A 65 12.53 5.28 -7.66
N LEU A 66 11.35 5.12 -8.24
CA LEU A 66 10.82 3.83 -8.68
C LEU A 66 10.76 3.81 -10.20
N ARG A 67 11.70 3.07 -10.82
CA ARG A 67 11.84 2.91 -12.28
C ARG A 67 11.90 4.26 -13.02
N GLY A 68 12.63 5.23 -12.48
CA GLY A 68 12.78 6.57 -13.04
C GLY A 68 11.68 7.57 -12.63
N LYS A 69 10.65 7.13 -11.89
CA LYS A 69 9.59 8.00 -11.38
C LYS A 69 9.88 8.40 -9.93
N VAL A 70 9.80 9.70 -9.65
CA VAL A 70 9.92 10.24 -8.29
C VAL A 70 8.55 10.12 -7.61
N ILE A 71 8.46 9.29 -6.58
CA ILE A 71 7.22 8.99 -5.86
C ILE A 71 7.37 9.47 -4.41
N PRO A 72 6.46 10.31 -3.90
CA PRO A 72 6.46 10.70 -2.49
C PRO A 72 6.09 9.52 -1.59
N VAL A 73 6.79 9.39 -0.45
CA VAL A 73 6.52 8.36 0.55
C VAL A 73 5.97 9.01 1.81
N ILE A 74 4.81 8.54 2.24
CA ILE A 74 4.11 8.98 3.46
C ILE A 74 4.19 7.85 4.48
N ASP A 75 4.61 8.17 5.70
CA ASP A 75 4.49 7.30 6.86
C ASP A 75 3.07 7.40 7.41
N LEU A 76 2.27 6.35 7.24
CA LEU A 76 0.88 6.34 7.69
C LEU A 76 0.76 6.39 9.22
N ARG A 77 1.71 5.83 9.98
CA ARG A 77 1.66 5.89 11.44
C ARG A 77 1.83 7.32 11.91
N LYS A 78 2.85 8.02 11.39
CA LYS A 78 3.05 9.45 11.65
C LYS A 78 1.87 10.28 11.16
N ARG A 79 1.30 9.95 10.00
CA ARG A 79 0.15 10.67 9.44
C ARG A 79 -1.11 10.54 10.30
N PHE A 80 -1.29 9.40 10.95
CA PHE A 80 -2.42 9.11 11.84
C PHE A 80 -2.06 9.30 13.33
N GLU A 81 -0.92 9.93 13.63
CA GLU A 81 -0.47 10.25 14.99
C GLU A 81 -0.43 9.01 15.92
N MET A 82 -0.09 7.84 15.35
CA MET A 82 0.05 6.59 16.08
C MET A 82 1.42 6.47 16.74
N THR A 83 1.48 5.72 17.84
CA THR A 83 2.75 5.41 18.52
C THR A 83 3.70 4.67 17.56
N ASP A 84 4.94 5.17 17.48
CA ASP A 84 6.00 4.54 16.71
C ASP A 84 6.29 3.14 17.28
N ILE A 85 6.23 2.13 16.42
CA ILE A 85 6.70 0.77 16.72
C ILE A 85 8.05 0.61 16.05
N VAL A 86 8.97 -0.12 16.69
CA VAL A 86 10.28 -0.49 16.13
C VAL A 86 10.08 -1.08 14.73
N ASP A 87 10.84 -0.56 13.76
CA ASP A 87 10.86 -1.05 12.38
C ASP A 87 10.98 -2.58 12.38
N SER A 88 9.95 -3.25 11.88
CA SER A 88 9.93 -4.68 11.67
C SER A 88 10.21 -4.96 10.19
N ASP A 89 10.83 -6.09 9.89
CA ASP A 89 11.07 -6.58 8.52
C ASP A 89 9.78 -6.73 7.66
N ARG A 90 8.61 -6.51 8.27
CA ARG A 90 7.29 -6.54 7.62
C ARG A 90 6.88 -5.20 7.01
N ASN A 91 7.67 -4.14 7.17
CA ASN A 91 7.37 -2.83 6.59
C ASN A 91 7.52 -2.86 5.06
N CYS A 92 6.53 -2.32 4.35
CA CYS A 92 6.52 -2.23 2.90
C CYS A 92 5.97 -0.87 2.44
N ILE A 93 6.27 -0.50 1.20
CA ILE A 93 5.70 0.67 0.55
C ILE A 93 4.61 0.17 -0.40
N ILE A 94 3.38 0.62 -0.16
CA ILE A 94 2.25 0.37 -1.04
C ILE A 94 2.15 1.55 -2.01
N VAL A 95 2.46 1.30 -3.28
CA VAL A 95 2.39 2.33 -4.33
C VAL A 95 0.97 2.39 -4.84
N VAL A 96 0.35 3.57 -4.72
CA VAL A 96 -1.07 3.77 -5.03
C VAL A 96 -1.24 4.87 -6.08
N ASN A 97 -2.20 4.69 -6.98
CA ASN A 97 -2.63 5.76 -7.86
C ASN A 97 -3.71 6.61 -7.17
N VAL A 98 -3.44 7.89 -7.02
CA VAL A 98 -4.37 8.89 -6.48
C VAL A 98 -4.89 9.78 -7.62
N SER A 99 -5.54 9.17 -8.61
CA SER A 99 -6.32 9.92 -9.60
C SER A 99 -7.51 10.59 -8.91
N ARG A 100 -7.82 11.85 -9.28
CA ARG A 100 -9.11 12.50 -8.97
C ARG A 100 -10.23 11.89 -9.79
#